data_AF-A0A930Y6P7-F1
#
_entry.id   AF-A0A930Y6P7-F1
#
_cell.length_a   1.000
_cell.length_b   1.000
_cell.length_c   1.000
_cell.angle_alpha   90.00
_cell.angle_beta   90.00
_cell.angle_gamma   90.00
#
_symmetry.space_group_name_H-M   'P 1'
#
loop_
_entity.id
_entity.type
_entity.pdbx_description
1 polymer ?
#
loop_
_entity_poly.entity_id
_entity_poly.type
_entity_poly.pdbx_seq_one_letter_code
_entity_poly.pdbx_strand_id
1 'polypeptide(L)'
;MSAWLDEVRWNDQGLVPCIAQGRDGGRLWMLAWMNRESLAATAQEGRAVYWSRSRQRLWRKGEQSGFVQRVHEIRLDCDGDTVVLVVDQVGGIACHTGRAHCFFRRLEGDRWVDVEPVLIPSEEIYAKGEPAASVPEKGPVPEKGSAQAPAVARSGDVLTDLAGIIEARKESSPDESYIASLHAKGIDAVLKKVGEEAAETIIAGKGGD
;
A
#
# COMPACT_ATOMS: atom_id res chain seq x y z
N MET A 1 -2.25 -17.20 29.69
CA MET A 1 -0.88 -17.07 29.14
C MET A 1 -0.97 -17.33 27.66
N SER A 2 -0.50 -16.39 26.84
CA SER A 2 -0.60 -16.45 25.38
C SER A 2 0.60 -17.22 24.82
N ALA A 3 0.56 -18.55 24.88
CA ALA A 3 1.69 -19.45 24.56
C ALA A 3 2.39 -19.14 23.23
N TRP A 4 1.65 -18.65 22.23
CA TRP A 4 2.20 -18.26 20.93
C TRP A 4 3.20 -17.10 20.97
N LEU A 5 3.13 -16.19 21.97
CA LEU A 5 4.09 -15.09 22.12
C LEU A 5 5.45 -15.59 22.63
N ASP A 6 5.51 -16.79 23.19
CA ASP A 6 6.74 -17.40 23.70
C ASP A 6 7.58 -18.04 22.58
N GLU A 7 6.99 -18.23 21.39
CA GLU A 7 7.70 -18.66 20.17
C GLU A 7 8.49 -17.52 19.52
N VAL A 8 8.18 -16.27 19.87
CA VAL A 8 8.88 -15.09 19.35
C VAL A 8 10.21 -14.90 20.08
N ARG A 9 11.29 -14.76 19.31
CA ARG A 9 12.61 -14.39 19.80
C ARG A 9 12.72 -12.87 19.93
N TRP A 10 12.58 -12.42 21.17
CA TRP A 10 12.77 -11.02 21.53
C TRP A 10 14.26 -10.72 21.67
N ASN A 11 14.70 -9.57 21.15
CA ASN A 11 16.07 -9.09 21.37
C ASN A 11 16.27 -8.62 22.83
N ASP A 12 17.49 -8.18 23.17
CA ASP A 12 17.84 -7.71 24.51
C ASP A 12 17.00 -6.53 25.03
N GLN A 13 16.31 -5.81 24.13
CA GLN A 13 15.40 -4.71 24.47
C GLN A 13 13.94 -5.18 24.62
N GLY A 14 13.67 -6.48 24.51
CA GLY A 14 12.32 -7.04 24.50
C GLY A 14 11.55 -6.73 23.21
N LEU A 15 12.25 -6.52 22.08
CA LEU A 15 11.67 -6.12 20.80
C LEU A 15 11.90 -7.15 19.70
N VAL A 16 10.98 -7.18 18.74
CA VAL A 16 11.08 -7.93 17.47
C VAL A 16 10.88 -6.95 16.30
N PRO A 17 11.69 -7.01 15.23
CA PRO A 17 11.40 -6.30 13.99
C PRO A 17 10.10 -6.81 13.37
N CYS A 18 9.31 -5.89 12.83
CA CYS A 18 8.04 -6.19 12.20
C CYS A 18 7.92 -5.46 10.86
N ILE A 19 7.66 -6.22 9.80
CA ILE A 19 7.47 -5.72 8.45
C ILE A 19 5.97 -5.64 8.16
N ALA A 20 5.48 -4.47 7.75
CA ALA A 20 4.14 -4.34 7.20
C ALA A 20 4.19 -4.54 5.69
N GLN A 21 3.54 -5.59 5.20
CA GLN A 21 3.46 -5.96 3.80
C GLN A 21 2.03 -5.83 3.29
N GLY A 22 1.85 -5.20 2.13
CA GLY A 22 0.56 -5.10 1.46
C GLY A 22 0.07 -6.46 1.01
N ARG A 23 -1.21 -6.73 1.25
CA ARG A 23 -1.89 -7.93 0.73
C ARG A 23 -1.81 -8.02 -0.80
N ASP A 24 -1.98 -6.88 -1.46
CA ASP A 24 -2.01 -6.79 -2.91
C ASP A 24 -0.59 -6.58 -3.45
N GLY A 25 -0.03 -7.65 -4.03
CA GLY A 25 1.28 -7.62 -4.70
C GLY A 25 2.49 -7.61 -3.77
N GLY A 26 2.31 -7.78 -2.46
CA GLY A 26 3.43 -7.97 -1.52
C GLY A 26 4.30 -6.72 -1.28
N ARG A 27 3.79 -5.53 -1.58
CA ARG A 27 4.51 -4.26 -1.37
C ARG A 27 4.95 -4.11 0.09
N LEU A 28 6.20 -3.72 0.33
CA LEU A 28 6.68 -3.39 1.67
C LEU A 28 6.28 -1.95 2.04
N TRP A 29 5.42 -1.80 3.04
CA TRP A 29 4.96 -0.48 3.51
C TRP A 29 5.97 0.17 4.46
N MET A 30 6.42 -0.58 5.46
CA MET A 30 7.34 -0.08 6.48
C MET A 30 7.93 -1.22 7.32
N LEU A 31 9.00 -0.89 8.04
CA LEU A 31 9.49 -1.67 9.17
C LEU A 31 9.29 -0.86 10.45
N ALA A 32 8.81 -1.51 11.50
CA ALA A 32 8.74 -0.98 12.86
C ALA A 32 9.13 -2.05 13.87
N TRP A 33 9.16 -1.68 15.15
CA TRP A 33 9.45 -2.59 16.24
C TRP A 33 8.17 -2.94 16.99
N MET A 34 8.08 -4.18 17.45
CA MET A 34 7.03 -4.62 18.36
C MET A 34 7.66 -5.14 19.64
N ASN A 35 7.11 -4.77 20.79
CA ASN A 35 7.29 -5.54 22.02
C ASN A 35 6.13 -6.54 22.18
N ARG A 36 6.21 -7.40 23.20
CA ARG A 36 5.19 -8.40 23.53
C ARG A 36 3.77 -7.81 23.64
N GLU A 37 3.64 -6.65 24.27
CA GLU A 37 2.34 -5.97 24.44
C GLU A 37 1.76 -5.49 23.11
N SER A 38 2.58 -4.86 22.26
CA SER A 38 2.16 -4.35 20.96
C SER A 38 1.79 -5.45 19.97
N LEU A 39 2.47 -6.60 20.00
CA LEU A 39 2.13 -7.76 19.17
C LEU A 39 0.83 -8.41 19.65
N ALA A 40 0.63 -8.53 20.97
CA ALA A 40 -0.62 -9.00 21.55
C ALA A 40 -1.80 -8.08 21.19
N ALA A 41 -1.61 -6.76 21.33
CA ALA A 41 -2.61 -5.76 20.95
C ALA A 41 -2.92 -5.82 19.45
N THR A 42 -1.91 -6.02 18.60
CA THR A 42 -2.12 -6.18 17.15
C THR A 42 -3.00 -7.39 16.83
N ALA A 43 -2.71 -8.55 17.43
CA ALA A 43 -3.49 -9.76 17.24
C ALA A 43 -4.94 -9.62 17.76
N GLN A 44 -5.14 -8.85 18.84
CA GLN A 44 -6.45 -8.63 19.43
C GLN A 44 -7.27 -7.56 18.68
N GLU A 45 -6.66 -6.46 18.30
CA GLU A 45 -7.34 -5.29 17.71
C GLU A 45 -7.56 -5.42 16.20
N GLY A 46 -6.89 -6.36 15.51
CA GLY A 46 -6.96 -6.49 14.05
C GLY A 46 -6.38 -5.29 13.29
N ARG A 47 -5.54 -4.49 13.95
CA ARG A 47 -4.84 -3.34 13.38
C ARG A 47 -3.39 -3.31 13.87
N ALA A 48 -2.50 -2.73 13.09
CA ALA A 48 -1.09 -2.66 13.48
C ALA A 48 -0.88 -1.73 14.69
N VAL A 49 -0.33 -2.30 15.76
CA VAL A 49 0.13 -1.62 16.96
C VAL A 49 1.62 -1.89 17.13
N TYR A 50 2.42 -0.83 17.15
CA TYR A 50 3.87 -0.92 17.26
C TYR A 50 4.37 -0.40 18.60
N TRP A 51 5.63 -0.71 18.92
CA TRP A 51 6.36 -0.07 20.01
C TRP A 51 7.23 1.07 19.46
N SER A 52 6.95 2.30 19.90
CA SER A 52 7.79 3.44 19.56
C SER A 52 9.03 3.47 20.44
N ARG A 53 10.20 3.13 19.89
CA ARG A 53 11.48 3.18 20.63
C ARG A 53 11.85 4.58 21.12
N SER A 54 11.47 5.63 20.41
CA SER A 54 11.76 7.00 20.83
C SER A 54 10.79 7.50 21.90
N ARG A 55 9.50 7.13 21.81
CA ARG A 55 8.46 7.56 22.77
C ARG A 55 8.27 6.60 23.94
N GLN A 56 8.89 5.42 23.89
CA GLN A 56 8.79 4.34 24.89
C GLN A 56 7.33 4.02 25.24
N ARG A 57 6.48 3.91 24.22
CA ARG A 57 5.05 3.59 24.37
C ARG A 57 4.49 2.86 23.16
N LEU A 58 3.34 2.22 23.36
CA LEU A 58 2.51 1.72 22.27
C LEU A 58 2.13 2.84 21.31
N TRP A 59 2.12 2.52 20.02
CA TRP A 59 1.70 3.41 18.96
C TRP A 59 0.79 2.65 18.01
N ARG A 60 -0.49 3.03 17.97
CA ARG A 60 -1.44 2.47 17.02
C ARG A 60 -1.25 3.20 15.69
N LYS A 61 -0.82 2.49 14.65
CA LYS A 61 -0.54 3.12 13.35
C LYS A 61 -1.79 3.83 12.84
N GLY A 62 -1.64 5.11 12.51
CA GLY A 62 -2.75 5.95 12.03
C GLY A 62 -3.69 6.47 13.12
N GLU A 63 -3.37 6.35 14.42
CA GLU A 63 -4.23 6.90 15.49
C GLU A 63 -4.43 8.42 15.41
N GLN A 64 -3.43 9.15 14.90
CA GLN A 64 -3.53 10.60 14.68
C GLN A 64 -3.90 10.95 13.24
N SER A 65 -3.39 10.20 12.25
CA SER A 65 -3.53 10.56 10.82
C SER A 65 -4.70 9.88 10.11
N GLY A 66 -5.38 8.91 10.73
CA GLY A 66 -6.38 8.07 10.07
C GLY A 66 -5.80 6.99 9.13
N PHE A 67 -4.50 7.01 8.83
CA PHE A 67 -3.84 6.04 7.95
C PHE A 67 -3.50 4.72 8.67
N VAL A 68 -4.55 4.02 9.06
CA VAL A 68 -4.51 2.76 9.80
C VAL A 68 -4.07 1.61 8.88
N GLN A 69 -3.38 0.62 9.46
CA GLN A 69 -3.10 -0.66 8.81
C GLN A 69 -4.04 -1.71 9.39
N ARG A 70 -4.94 -2.25 8.57
CA ARG A 70 -5.83 -3.36 8.95
C ARG A 70 -5.08 -4.67 8.74
N VAL A 71 -5.01 -5.51 9.76
CA VAL A 71 -4.21 -6.74 9.73
C VAL A 71 -5.07 -7.91 9.29
N HIS A 72 -4.59 -8.64 8.28
CA HIS A 72 -5.20 -9.87 7.78
C HIS A 72 -4.46 -11.11 8.26
N GLU A 73 -3.13 -11.05 8.28
CA GLU A 73 -2.29 -12.15 8.74
C GLU A 73 -1.12 -11.64 9.57
N ILE A 74 -0.69 -12.45 10.54
CA ILE A 74 0.54 -12.27 11.30
C ILE A 74 1.37 -13.51 11.03
N ARG A 75 2.56 -13.31 10.47
CA ARG A 75 3.51 -14.38 10.16
C ARG A 75 4.76 -14.21 11.00
N LEU A 76 5.31 -15.32 11.44
CA LEU A 76 6.59 -15.41 12.13
C LEU A 76 7.57 -16.12 11.19
N ASP A 77 8.82 -15.69 11.15
CA ASP A 77 9.84 -16.34 10.34
C ASP A 77 10.37 -17.64 10.98
N CYS A 78 11.35 -18.27 10.32
CA CYS A 78 11.75 -19.65 10.64
C CYS A 78 12.51 -19.82 11.96
N ASP A 79 13.17 -18.76 12.45
CA ASP A 79 13.87 -18.76 13.73
C ASP A 79 13.19 -17.86 14.77
N GLY A 80 12.09 -17.20 14.41
CA GLY A 80 11.19 -16.51 15.32
C GLY A 80 11.61 -15.09 15.65
N ASP A 81 12.60 -14.53 14.96
CA ASP A 81 13.14 -13.21 15.27
C ASP A 81 12.56 -12.09 14.40
N THR A 82 11.68 -12.41 13.44
CA THR A 82 11.04 -11.42 12.58
C THR A 82 9.56 -11.70 12.36
N VAL A 83 8.74 -10.65 12.49
CA VAL A 83 7.29 -10.70 12.22
C VAL A 83 6.96 -10.02 10.89
N VAL A 84 6.02 -10.58 10.13
CA VAL A 84 5.38 -9.92 8.99
C VAL A 84 3.89 -9.76 9.25
N LEU A 85 3.38 -8.54 9.13
CA LEU A 85 1.96 -8.27 9.04
C LEU A 85 1.55 -8.17 7.58
N VAL A 86 0.59 -8.99 7.16
CA VAL A 86 -0.11 -8.79 5.87
C VAL A 86 -1.26 -7.83 6.12
N VAL A 87 -1.24 -6.66 5.47
CA VAL A 87 -2.14 -5.55 5.80
C VAL A 87 -2.79 -4.91 4.57
N ASP A 88 -3.96 -4.31 4.81
CA ASP A 88 -4.48 -3.23 3.96
C ASP A 88 -4.06 -1.88 4.57
N GLN A 89 -3.38 -1.06 3.77
CA GLN A 89 -3.00 0.30 4.17
C GLN A 89 -4.12 1.29 3.81
N VAL A 90 -4.83 1.78 4.83
CA VAL A 90 -5.86 2.81 4.64
C VAL A 90 -5.19 4.14 4.27
N GLY A 91 -5.75 4.81 3.25
CA GLY A 91 -5.29 6.11 2.76
C GLY A 91 -4.04 6.06 1.87
N GLY A 92 -3.53 4.87 1.52
CA GLY A 92 -2.41 4.71 0.59
C GLY A 92 -1.05 5.23 1.10
N ILE A 93 -0.97 5.66 2.36
CA ILE A 93 0.21 6.31 2.96
C ILE A 93 0.56 5.66 4.30
N ALA A 94 1.72 5.02 4.36
CA ALA A 94 2.32 4.53 5.59
C ALA A 94 3.33 5.54 6.19
N CYS A 95 4.01 6.31 5.34
CA CYS A 95 5.15 7.12 5.74
C CYS A 95 4.72 8.51 6.26
N HIS A 96 5.35 8.97 7.33
CA HIS A 96 5.13 10.31 7.88
C HIS A 96 5.66 11.43 6.99
N THR A 97 6.47 11.13 5.97
CA THR A 97 6.96 12.10 4.99
C THR A 97 5.97 12.33 3.83
N GLY A 98 4.76 11.76 3.92
CA GLY A 98 3.78 11.90 2.85
C GLY A 98 3.87 10.93 1.71
N ARG A 99 4.79 9.97 1.76
CA ARG A 99 4.99 8.97 0.72
C ARG A 99 4.23 7.70 1.03
N ALA A 100 3.94 6.92 -0.01
CA ALA A 100 3.22 5.67 0.13
C ALA A 100 3.87 4.73 1.17
N HIS A 101 5.17 4.48 1.06
CA HIS A 101 5.92 3.60 1.97
C HIS A 101 7.22 4.23 2.44
N CYS A 102 7.79 3.70 3.53
CA CYS A 102 9.05 4.19 4.08
C CYS A 102 10.27 3.91 3.18
N PHE A 103 10.18 2.93 2.29
CA PHE A 103 11.26 2.50 1.40
C PHE A 103 11.28 3.29 0.09
N PHE A 104 11.22 4.62 0.16
CA PHE A 104 11.13 5.50 -1.02
C PHE A 104 12.49 5.92 -1.61
N ARG A 105 13.60 5.48 -1.01
CA ARG A 105 14.95 5.79 -1.46
C ARG A 105 15.57 4.58 -2.13
N ARG A 106 16.23 4.82 -3.27
CA ARG A 106 17.00 3.82 -4.01
C ARG A 106 18.48 4.22 -4.05
N LEU A 107 19.36 3.23 -3.97
CA LEU A 107 20.79 3.45 -4.18
C LEU A 107 21.05 3.57 -5.69
N GLU A 108 21.58 4.72 -6.12
CA GLU A 108 21.98 4.99 -7.49
C GLU A 108 23.45 5.41 -7.48
N GLY A 109 24.34 4.52 -7.94
CA GLY A 109 25.78 4.70 -7.78
C GLY A 109 26.16 4.70 -6.30
N ASP A 110 26.74 5.81 -5.84
CA ASP A 110 27.19 6.04 -4.46
C ASP A 110 26.21 6.90 -3.64
N ARG A 111 24.99 7.16 -4.14
CA ARG A 111 24.03 8.08 -3.53
C ARG A 111 22.66 7.46 -3.34
N TRP A 112 21.99 7.86 -2.25
CA TRP A 112 20.57 7.57 -2.04
C TRP A 112 19.72 8.64 -2.70
N VAL A 113 18.82 8.23 -3.59
CA VAL A 113 17.92 9.10 -4.35
C VAL A 113 16.47 8.80 -3.98
N ASP A 114 15.68 9.83 -3.73
CA ASP A 114 14.24 9.71 -3.54
C ASP A 114 13.59 9.38 -4.89
N VAL A 115 12.96 8.20 -4.99
CA VAL A 115 12.37 7.70 -6.24
C VAL A 115 10.84 7.64 -6.21
N GLU A 116 10.22 7.90 -5.05
CA GLU A 116 8.76 7.97 -4.91
C GLU A 116 8.29 9.41 -4.61
N PRO A 117 7.15 9.82 -5.19
CA PRO A 117 6.60 11.15 -4.97
C PRO A 117 6.03 11.32 -3.55
N VAL A 118 6.05 12.55 -3.07
CA VAL A 118 5.24 12.95 -1.90
C VAL A 118 3.79 13.06 -2.35
N LEU A 119 2.91 12.26 -1.74
CA LEU A 119 1.48 12.21 -2.07
C LEU A 119 0.68 13.23 -1.23
N ILE A 120 1.00 13.35 0.06
CA ILE A 120 0.38 14.33 0.97
C ILE A 120 1.49 14.96 1.85
N PRO A 121 1.69 16.29 1.85
CA PRO A 121 2.69 16.94 2.69
C PRO A 121 2.55 16.59 4.18
N SER A 122 3.67 16.47 4.90
CA SER A 122 3.70 16.04 6.31
C SER A 122 2.83 16.89 7.23
N GLU A 123 2.74 18.18 6.94
CA GLU A 123 1.97 19.16 7.69
C GLU A 123 0.48 18.82 7.60
N GLU A 124 0.00 18.43 6.42
CA GLU A 124 -1.39 18.06 6.17
C GLU A 124 -1.78 16.73 6.81
N ILE A 125 -0.85 15.78 6.94
CA ILE A 125 -1.08 14.48 7.60
C ILE A 125 -1.53 14.67 9.06
N TYR A 126 -1.01 15.69 9.73
CA TYR A 126 -1.26 15.95 11.15
C TYR A 126 -2.05 17.23 11.42
N ALA A 127 -2.46 17.97 10.37
CA ALA A 127 -3.19 19.23 10.49
C ALA A 127 -4.62 19.08 11.05
N LYS A 128 -5.16 17.86 11.15
CA LYS A 128 -6.52 17.61 11.68
C LYS A 128 -6.48 16.81 12.97
N GLY A 129 -6.83 17.46 14.07
CA GLY A 129 -7.09 16.86 15.38
C GLY A 129 -8.47 16.20 15.50
N GLU A 130 -9.05 15.66 14.42
CA GLU A 130 -10.35 14.96 14.42
C GLU A 130 -10.34 13.82 13.40
N PRO A 131 -10.98 12.65 13.69
CA PRO A 131 -10.98 11.51 12.79
C PRO A 131 -11.84 11.80 11.56
N ALA A 132 -11.21 12.11 10.44
CA ALA A 132 -11.90 12.38 9.18
C ALA A 132 -12.36 11.07 8.51
N ALA A 133 -13.61 10.67 8.78
CA ALA A 133 -14.44 10.05 7.76
C ALA A 133 -14.93 11.15 6.82
N SER A 134 -14.26 11.37 5.70
CA SER A 134 -14.82 11.94 4.46
C SER A 134 -13.71 12.15 3.43
N VAL A 135 -13.97 11.66 2.23
CA VAL A 135 -13.19 11.89 1.01
C VAL A 135 -13.29 13.37 0.65
N PRO A 136 -12.21 14.09 0.29
CA PRO A 136 -12.33 15.46 -0.17
C PRO A 136 -12.81 15.51 -1.62
N GLU A 137 -13.80 16.39 -1.87
CA GLU A 137 -14.28 16.79 -3.18
C GLU A 137 -13.22 17.57 -3.99
N LYS A 138 -13.39 17.51 -5.31
CA LYS A 138 -12.51 18.01 -6.38
C LYS A 138 -12.17 19.50 -6.24
N GLY A 139 -10.87 19.80 -6.16
CA GLY A 139 -10.29 21.12 -6.46
C GLY A 139 -10.14 21.36 -7.97
N PRO A 140 -9.88 22.62 -8.39
CA PRO A 140 -10.08 23.06 -9.77
C PRO A 140 -9.02 22.53 -10.75
N VAL A 141 -9.47 22.38 -12.00
CA VAL A 141 -8.77 21.83 -13.16
C VAL A 141 -7.71 22.82 -13.70
N PRO A 142 -6.45 22.40 -13.93
CA PRO A 142 -5.53 23.13 -14.78
C PRO A 142 -5.57 22.62 -16.23
N GLU A 143 -5.16 23.50 -17.15
CA GLU A 143 -5.33 23.44 -18.60
C GLU A 143 -4.58 22.32 -19.34
N LYS A 144 -5.08 22.06 -20.56
CA LYS A 144 -4.70 21.05 -21.55
C LYS A 144 -3.19 20.96 -21.82
N GLY A 145 -2.63 19.75 -21.66
CA GLY A 145 -1.33 19.40 -22.24
C GLY A 145 -0.72 18.12 -21.67
N SER A 146 -0.82 17.02 -22.44
CA SER A 146 -0.29 15.67 -22.17
C SER A 146 -0.85 14.98 -20.92
N ALA A 147 -1.61 13.90 -21.12
CA ALA A 147 -2.10 13.06 -20.03
C ALA A 147 -0.92 12.44 -19.27
N GLN A 148 -0.52 13.06 -18.15
CA GLN A 148 0.37 12.43 -17.19
C GLN A 148 -0.38 11.25 -16.57
N ALA A 149 0.26 10.08 -16.60
CA ALA A 149 -0.29 8.92 -15.91
C ALA A 149 -0.52 9.27 -14.43
N PRO A 150 -1.64 8.84 -13.84
CA PRO A 150 -1.87 9.07 -12.41
C PRO A 150 -0.68 8.53 -11.62
N ALA A 151 -0.24 9.27 -10.60
CA ALA A 151 0.88 8.88 -9.75
C ALA A 151 0.48 7.69 -8.86
N VAL A 152 0.46 6.50 -9.45
CA VAL A 152 0.30 5.23 -8.73
C VAL A 152 1.68 4.82 -8.24
N ALA A 153 1.84 4.71 -6.93
CA ALA A 153 3.08 4.22 -6.31
C ALA A 153 3.44 2.85 -6.92
N ARG A 154 4.74 2.56 -7.14
CA ARG A 154 5.17 1.32 -7.81
C ARG A 154 5.42 0.20 -6.81
N SER A 155 4.85 -0.99 -7.05
CA SER A 155 4.92 -2.16 -6.18
C SER A 155 6.09 -3.08 -6.54
N GLY A 156 6.68 -2.90 -7.72
CA GLY A 156 7.71 -3.81 -8.26
C GLY A 156 7.13 -5.00 -9.01
N ASP A 157 5.82 -5.24 -8.89
CA ASP A 157 5.08 -6.20 -9.71
C ASP A 157 4.33 -5.48 -10.83
N VAL A 158 4.65 -5.84 -12.08
CA VAL A 158 4.14 -5.13 -13.27
C VAL A 158 2.62 -5.25 -13.37
N LEU A 159 2.06 -6.41 -13.04
CA LEU A 159 0.61 -6.63 -13.13
C LEU A 159 -0.14 -5.86 -12.05
N THR A 160 0.37 -5.82 -10.82
CA THR A 160 -0.19 -5.03 -9.71
C THR A 160 -0.14 -3.53 -10.01
N ASP A 161 1.00 -3.05 -10.54
CA ASP A 161 1.14 -1.65 -10.95
C ASP A 161 0.17 -1.28 -12.07
N LEU A 162 0.03 -2.16 -13.07
CA LEU A 162 -0.90 -1.98 -14.17
C LEU A 162 -2.35 -1.98 -13.69
N ALA A 163 -2.72 -2.88 -12.78
CA ALA A 163 -4.05 -2.93 -12.19
C ALA A 163 -4.38 -1.61 -11.46
N GLY A 164 -3.45 -1.10 -10.66
CA GLY A 164 -3.61 0.20 -9.99
C GLY A 164 -3.78 1.37 -10.97
N ILE A 165 -3.03 1.38 -12.08
CA ILE A 165 -3.18 2.37 -13.14
C ILE A 165 -4.55 2.24 -13.83
N ILE A 166 -5.02 1.03 -14.10
CA ILE A 166 -6.34 0.78 -14.70
C ILE A 166 -7.44 1.31 -13.80
N GLU A 167 -7.41 1.00 -12.49
CA GLU A 167 -8.42 1.50 -11.54
C GLU A 167 -8.43 3.03 -11.49
N ALA A 168 -7.27 3.67 -11.35
CA ALA A 168 -7.18 5.14 -11.33
C ALA A 168 -7.71 5.78 -12.63
N ARG A 169 -7.54 5.10 -13.77
CA ARG A 169 -8.01 5.59 -15.08
C ARG A 169 -9.50 5.40 -15.33
N LYS A 170 -10.24 4.65 -14.50
CA LYS A 170 -11.71 4.54 -14.60
C LYS A 170 -12.41 5.86 -14.29
N GLU A 171 -11.83 6.68 -13.43
CA GLU A 171 -12.38 7.98 -13.02
C GLU A 171 -12.02 9.13 -13.99
N SER A 172 -11.19 8.86 -14.99
CA SER A 172 -10.79 9.83 -16.02
C SER A 172 -11.91 10.12 -17.02
N SER A 173 -11.74 11.17 -17.83
CA SER A 173 -12.66 11.44 -18.94
C SER A 173 -12.64 10.28 -19.97
N PRO A 174 -13.82 9.78 -20.41
CA PRO A 174 -13.93 8.79 -21.48
C PRO A 174 -13.28 9.21 -22.82
N ASP A 175 -13.15 10.51 -23.06
CA ASP A 175 -12.53 11.04 -24.29
C ASP A 175 -11.00 11.04 -24.24
N GLU A 176 -10.42 10.91 -23.04
CA GLU A 176 -8.97 10.99 -22.81
C GLU A 176 -8.36 9.64 -22.37
N SER A 177 -9.18 8.68 -21.95
CA SER A 177 -8.74 7.38 -21.44
C SER A 177 -9.54 6.25 -22.08
N TYR A 178 -8.83 5.33 -22.75
CA TYR A 178 -9.43 4.11 -23.29
C TYR A 178 -10.13 3.29 -22.18
N ILE A 179 -9.54 3.22 -20.99
CA ILE A 179 -10.14 2.51 -19.84
C ILE A 179 -11.47 3.14 -19.43
N ALA A 180 -11.52 4.47 -19.31
CA ALA A 180 -12.76 5.18 -18.99
C ALA A 180 -13.82 5.00 -20.08
N SER A 181 -13.41 5.08 -21.36
CA SER A 181 -14.30 4.83 -22.52
C SER A 181 -14.89 3.42 -22.49
N LEU A 182 -14.07 2.40 -22.25
CA LEU A 182 -14.50 1.02 -22.22
C LEU A 182 -15.42 0.75 -21.02
N HIS A 183 -15.09 1.32 -19.85
CA HIS A 183 -15.90 1.18 -18.65
C HIS A 183 -17.26 1.89 -18.77
N ALA A 184 -17.32 3.07 -19.40
CA ALA A 184 -18.56 3.79 -19.67
C ALA A 184 -19.52 3.02 -20.57
N LYS A 185 -19.02 2.09 -21.40
CA LYS A 185 -19.83 1.20 -22.27
C LYS A 185 -20.38 -0.01 -21.53
N GLY A 186 -20.01 -0.22 -20.26
CA GLY A 186 -20.53 -1.29 -19.41
C GLY A 186 -19.84 -2.64 -19.58
N ILE A 187 -20.24 -3.60 -18.74
CA ILE A 187 -19.58 -4.90 -18.59
C ILE A 187 -19.61 -5.73 -19.88
N ASP A 188 -20.68 -5.66 -20.68
CA ASP A 188 -20.79 -6.42 -21.93
C ASP A 188 -19.74 -6.00 -22.96
N ALA A 189 -19.41 -4.70 -23.03
CA ALA A 189 -18.35 -4.21 -23.91
C ALA A 189 -16.97 -4.67 -23.47
N VAL A 190 -16.73 -4.75 -22.16
CA VAL A 190 -15.50 -5.30 -21.57
C VAL A 190 -15.38 -6.78 -21.89
N LEU A 191 -16.43 -7.57 -21.62
CA LEU A 191 -16.44 -9.01 -21.86
C LEU A 191 -16.29 -9.36 -23.34
N LYS A 192 -16.88 -8.56 -24.24
CA LYS A 192 -16.66 -8.71 -25.68
C LYS A 192 -15.18 -8.58 -26.03
N LYS A 193 -14.49 -7.57 -25.50
CA LYS A 193 -13.05 -7.38 -25.74
C LYS A 193 -12.22 -8.52 -25.18
N VAL A 194 -12.55 -9.03 -23.99
CA VAL A 194 -11.90 -10.23 -23.44
C VAL A 194 -12.05 -11.43 -24.38
N GLY A 195 -13.24 -11.63 -24.95
CA GLY A 195 -13.50 -12.70 -25.92
C GLY A 195 -12.69 -12.55 -27.22
N GLU A 196 -12.60 -11.33 -27.75
CA GLU A 196 -11.80 -11.02 -28.96
C GLU A 196 -10.31 -11.35 -28.72
N GLU A 197 -9.71 -10.80 -27.67
CA GLU A 197 -8.28 -11.00 -27.36
C GLU A 197 -7.96 -12.46 -27.00
N ALA A 198 -8.88 -13.17 -26.33
CA ALA A 198 -8.71 -14.60 -26.03
C ALA A 198 -8.68 -15.44 -27.32
N ALA A 199 -9.57 -15.16 -28.27
CA ALA A 199 -9.57 -15.86 -29.55
C ALA A 199 -8.30 -15.56 -30.35
N GLU A 200 -7.86 -14.31 -30.39
CA GLU A 200 -6.59 -13.90 -31.04
C GLU A 200 -5.39 -14.60 -30.41
N THR A 201 -5.32 -14.67 -29.08
CA THR A 201 -4.25 -15.38 -28.34
C THR A 201 -4.21 -16.87 -28.68
N ILE A 202 -5.37 -17.54 -28.76
CA ILE A 202 -5.45 -18.96 -29.13
C ILE A 202 -4.95 -19.18 -30.56
N ILE A 203 -5.34 -18.30 -31.49
CA ILE A 203 -4.93 -18.39 -32.89
C ILE A 203 -3.42 -18.17 -33.02
N ALA A 204 -2.86 -17.15 -32.37
CA ALA A 204 -1.42 -16.89 -32.35
C ALA A 204 -0.64 -18.07 -31.75
N GLY A 205 -1.07 -18.59 -30.59
CA GLY A 205 -0.43 -19.73 -29.95
C GLY A 205 -0.47 -21.02 -30.78
N LYS A 206 -1.55 -21.24 -31.56
CA LYS A 206 -1.61 -22.35 -32.53
C LYS A 206 -0.69 -22.11 -33.74
N GLY A 207 -0.56 -20.85 -34.16
CA GLY A 207 0.31 -20.42 -35.26
C GLY A 207 1.82 -20.48 -34.93
N GLY A 208 2.16 -20.43 -33.64
CA GLY A 208 3.55 -20.38 -33.18
C GLY A 208 4.16 -18.97 -33.21
N ASP A 209 3.30 -17.94 -33.23
CA ASP A 209 3.66 -16.51 -33.19
C ASP A 209 3.72 -15.99 -31.74
#